data_AF-A0A1X3DIT6-F1
#
_entry.id   AF-A0A1X3DIT6-F1
#
_cell.length_a   1.000
_cell.length_b   1.000
_cell.length_c   1.000
_cell.angle_alpha   90.00
_cell.angle_beta   90.00
_cell.angle_gamma   90.00
#
_symmetry.space_group_name_H-M   'P 1'
#
loop_
_entity.id
_entity.type
_entity.pdbx_description
1 polymer ?
#
loop_
_entity_poly.entity_id
_entity_poly.type
_entity_poly.pdbx_seq_one_letter_code
_entity_poly.pdbx_strand_id
1 'polypeptide(L)'
;MAKYSYPYKCGHGQGVVNLGGKSAERERKLDWYALNFVCPDCFKKQKAEEDAAAEKTASLHLGIYDKVYLSIQVHGQIAANKDTLKQIGYRWDEEIDGGLLAIFKKPKLALQKWAVVSNANEITTIAKQWQDELSELGYKITSLPTAFDQNAVLMHFDYVAKKAEEERKLQEAAAKAEAEKQARIKRLDPKPTAPEWYRKIRAEKKYWNRKFYGNNKYGWRIYVDDCEQKITETDKAAFEKWEAELKEWHEFWKD
;
A
#
# COMPACT_ATOMS: atom_id res chain seq x y z
N MET A 1 1.32 -48.10 -10.92
CA MET A 1 1.53 -47.96 -9.47
C MET A 1 0.57 -48.90 -8.77
N ALA A 2 1.05 -49.71 -7.82
CA ALA A 2 0.20 -50.63 -7.07
C ALA A 2 0.07 -50.17 -5.61
N LYS A 3 -1.09 -50.44 -5.00
CA LYS A 3 -1.34 -50.19 -3.58
C LYS A 3 -0.78 -51.34 -2.76
N TYR A 4 -0.01 -51.02 -1.75
CA TYR A 4 0.53 -52.00 -0.80
C TYR A 4 0.13 -51.62 0.61
N SER A 5 -0.21 -52.61 1.42
CA SER A 5 -0.42 -52.43 2.86
C SER A 5 0.83 -52.83 3.64
N TYR A 6 1.03 -52.19 4.78
CA TYR A 6 2.09 -52.54 5.73
C TYR A 6 1.55 -52.44 7.16
N PRO A 7 2.02 -53.29 8.09
CA PRO A 7 1.65 -53.17 9.50
C PRO A 7 2.31 -51.94 10.12
N TYR A 8 1.59 -51.18 10.94
CA TYR A 8 2.21 -50.11 11.71
C TYR A 8 3.14 -50.66 12.80
N LYS A 9 4.20 -49.93 13.13
CA LYS A 9 5.18 -50.26 14.19
C LYS A 9 4.51 -50.53 15.54
N CYS A 10 3.44 -49.81 15.83
CA CYS A 10 2.69 -49.95 17.08
C CYS A 10 1.82 -51.22 17.15
N GLY A 11 1.77 -52.04 16.09
CA GLY A 11 0.97 -53.26 16.02
C GLY A 11 -0.52 -53.05 15.75
N HIS A 12 -0.98 -51.79 15.62
CA HIS A 12 -2.39 -51.46 15.45
C HIS A 12 -2.72 -51.13 13.99
N GLY A 13 -3.47 -52.01 13.32
CA GLY A 13 -3.97 -51.78 11.97
C GLY A 13 -2.88 -51.80 10.90
N GLN A 14 -3.23 -51.32 9.70
CA GLN A 14 -2.35 -51.28 8.54
C GLN A 14 -2.38 -49.91 7.86
N GLY A 15 -1.22 -49.43 7.42
CA GLY A 15 -1.09 -48.29 6.53
C GLY A 15 -1.19 -48.73 5.08
N VAL A 16 -1.56 -47.80 4.19
CA VAL A 16 -1.61 -48.04 2.74
C VAL A 16 -0.72 -47.02 2.03
N VAL A 17 0.16 -47.50 1.16
CA VAL A 17 1.07 -46.66 0.37
C VAL A 17 1.05 -47.08 -1.09
N ASN A 18 1.14 -46.09 -1.98
CA ASN A 18 1.31 -46.32 -3.41
C ASN A 18 2.80 -46.45 -3.72
N LEU A 19 3.24 -47.62 -4.18
CA LEU A 19 4.64 -47.85 -4.55
C LEU A 19 4.76 -48.22 -6.04
N GLY A 20 5.81 -47.69 -6.67
CA GLY A 20 6.27 -48.06 -8.01
C GLY A 20 7.73 -48.54 -7.94
N GLY A 21 8.21 -49.18 -9.01
CA GLY A 21 9.58 -49.69 -9.11
C GLY A 21 9.70 -51.20 -8.90
N LYS A 22 10.96 -51.68 -8.83
CA LYS A 22 11.33 -53.10 -8.71
C LYS A 22 10.88 -53.68 -7.36
N SER A 23 10.61 -54.99 -7.33
CA SER A 23 10.09 -55.70 -6.14
C SER A 23 10.92 -55.47 -4.88
N ALA A 24 12.25 -55.68 -4.97
CA ALA A 24 13.16 -55.52 -3.83
C ALA A 24 13.12 -54.11 -3.22
N GLU A 25 12.93 -53.07 -4.03
CA GLU A 25 12.85 -51.70 -3.54
C GLU A 25 11.50 -51.37 -2.91
N ARG A 26 10.43 -52.02 -3.37
CA ARG A 26 9.11 -51.93 -2.73
C ARG A 26 9.09 -52.62 -1.37
N GLU A 27 9.65 -53.82 -1.28
CA GLU A 27 9.78 -54.56 -0.01
C GLU A 27 10.59 -53.75 1.01
N ARG A 28 11.78 -53.26 0.63
CA ARG A 28 12.59 -52.38 1.48
C ARG A 28 11.82 -51.16 1.98
N LYS A 29 11.00 -50.53 1.13
CA LYS A 29 10.16 -49.39 1.53
C LYS A 29 9.05 -49.79 2.49
N LEU A 30 8.39 -50.92 2.26
CA LEU A 30 7.36 -51.44 3.16
C LEU A 30 7.93 -51.79 4.53
N ASP A 31 9.11 -52.40 4.58
CA ASP A 31 9.83 -52.67 5.84
C ASP A 31 10.18 -51.37 6.56
N TRP A 32 10.66 -50.37 5.83
CA TRP A 32 10.93 -49.05 6.40
C TRP A 32 9.67 -48.40 6.96
N TYR A 33 8.54 -48.47 6.26
CA TYR A 33 7.27 -47.97 6.78
C TYR A 33 6.83 -48.71 8.05
N ALA A 34 6.94 -50.04 8.07
CA ALA A 34 6.57 -50.86 9.21
C ALA A 34 7.44 -50.61 10.45
N LEU A 35 8.73 -50.30 10.27
CA LEU A 35 9.66 -50.06 11.37
C LEU A 35 9.62 -48.61 11.92
N ASN A 36 9.12 -47.65 11.14
CA ASN A 36 9.20 -46.23 11.48
C ASN A 36 7.86 -45.57 11.81
N PHE A 37 6.74 -46.03 11.24
CA PHE A 37 5.44 -45.36 11.40
C PHE A 37 4.57 -46.04 12.44
N VAL A 38 4.04 -45.25 13.37
CA VAL A 38 2.92 -45.64 14.24
C VAL A 38 1.60 -45.27 13.58
N CYS A 39 0.50 -45.90 14.01
CA CYS A 39 -0.83 -45.58 13.49
C CYS A 39 -1.26 -44.15 13.89
N PRO A 40 -2.25 -43.54 13.21
CA PRO A 40 -2.70 -42.19 13.50
C PRO A 40 -3.10 -41.95 14.95
N ASP A 41 -3.71 -42.93 15.62
CA ASP A 41 -4.16 -42.79 17.00
C ASP A 41 -3.00 -42.87 18.00
N CYS A 42 -2.04 -43.76 17.77
CA CYS A 42 -0.80 -43.79 18.55
C CYS A 42 0.02 -42.52 18.34
N PHE A 43 0.07 -41.98 17.11
CA PHE A 43 0.73 -40.71 16.83
C PHE A 43 0.06 -39.55 17.56
N LYS A 44 -1.29 -39.46 17.52
CA LYS A 44 -2.05 -38.46 18.26
C LYS A 44 -1.80 -38.56 19.76
N LYS A 45 -1.76 -39.77 20.30
CA LYS A 45 -1.49 -40.02 21.72
C LYS A 45 -0.07 -39.57 22.10
N GLN A 46 0.93 -39.95 21.31
CA GLN A 46 2.32 -39.50 21.52
C GLN A 46 2.42 -37.98 21.48
N LYS A 47 1.76 -37.32 20.51
CA LYS A 47 1.76 -35.84 20.44
C LYS A 47 1.03 -35.19 21.61
N ALA A 48 -0.04 -35.79 22.11
CA ALA A 48 -0.73 -35.29 23.30
C ALA A 48 0.13 -35.46 24.58
N GLU A 49 0.86 -36.57 24.71
CA GLU A 49 1.81 -36.80 25.80
C GLU A 49 3.01 -35.86 25.72
N GLU A 50 3.57 -35.64 24.53
CA GLU A 50 4.63 -34.65 24.28
C GLU A 50 4.15 -33.22 24.63
N ASP A 51 2.95 -32.82 24.21
CA ASP A 51 2.37 -31.52 24.55
C ASP A 51 2.13 -31.37 26.05
N ALA A 52 1.61 -32.42 26.71
CA ALA A 52 1.38 -32.40 28.16
C ALA A 52 2.70 -32.29 28.96
N ALA A 53 3.78 -32.93 28.47
CA ALA A 53 5.10 -32.88 29.09
C ALA A 53 5.89 -31.60 28.75
N ALA A 54 5.55 -30.91 27.67
CA ALA A 54 6.21 -29.69 27.24
C ALA A 54 5.94 -28.52 28.19
N GLU A 55 6.90 -27.60 28.28
CA GLU A 55 6.73 -26.36 29.04
C GLU A 55 5.79 -25.39 28.32
N LYS A 56 4.95 -24.69 29.09
CA LYS A 56 4.10 -23.61 28.59
C LYS A 56 4.96 -22.42 28.15
N THR A 57 5.26 -22.35 26.87
CA THR A 57 6.13 -21.32 26.30
C THR A 57 5.44 -20.57 25.18
N ALA A 58 5.93 -19.35 24.91
CA ALA A 58 5.45 -18.53 23.81
C ALA A 58 6.62 -17.85 23.10
N SER A 59 6.44 -17.59 21.81
CA SER A 59 7.42 -16.93 20.95
C SER A 59 6.78 -15.76 20.25
N LEU A 60 7.40 -14.59 20.36
CA LEU A 60 6.96 -13.34 19.73
C LEU A 60 7.78 -13.10 18.45
N HIS A 61 7.10 -12.77 17.35
CA HIS A 61 7.71 -12.58 16.04
C HIS A 61 7.23 -11.30 15.37
N LEU A 62 8.09 -10.73 14.51
CA LEU A 62 7.81 -9.56 13.69
C LEU A 62 7.96 -9.90 12.21
N GLY A 63 6.87 -9.85 11.45
CA GLY A 63 6.86 -10.08 10.01
C GLY A 63 6.59 -8.78 9.24
N ILE A 64 7.34 -8.55 8.16
CA ILE A 64 7.09 -7.44 7.23
C ILE A 64 6.62 -8.03 5.89
N TYR A 65 5.37 -7.77 5.53
CA TYR A 65 4.78 -8.14 4.25
C TYR A 65 4.34 -6.86 3.51
N ASP A 66 3.03 -6.66 3.34
CA ASP A 66 2.44 -5.37 2.94
C ASP A 66 2.42 -4.35 4.08
N LYS A 67 2.33 -4.86 5.31
CA LYS A 67 2.37 -4.12 6.58
C LYS A 67 3.26 -4.87 7.57
N VAL A 68 3.47 -4.25 8.73
CA VAL A 68 4.15 -4.91 9.84
C VAL A 68 3.13 -5.68 10.67
N TYR A 69 3.41 -6.97 10.88
CA TYR A 69 2.62 -7.88 11.69
C TYR A 69 3.43 -8.27 12.92
N LEU A 70 2.83 -8.10 14.09
CA LEU A 70 3.30 -8.69 15.33
C LEU A 70 2.52 -10.00 15.54
N SER A 71 3.20 -11.10 15.79
CA SER A 71 2.57 -12.39 16.08
C SER A 71 3.11 -12.99 17.38
N ILE A 72 2.25 -13.69 18.11
CA ILE A 72 2.63 -14.49 19.26
C ILE A 72 2.12 -15.92 19.07
N GLN A 73 3.04 -16.87 19.16
CA GLN A 73 2.77 -18.29 18.98
C GLN A 73 2.93 -18.99 20.32
N VAL A 74 2.01 -19.89 20.66
CA VAL A 74 2.04 -20.65 21.92
C VAL A 74 2.47 -22.09 21.67
N HIS A 75 3.24 -22.64 22.60
CA HIS A 75 3.81 -23.98 22.55
C HIS A 75 3.66 -24.68 23.90
N GLY A 76 3.40 -25.97 23.87
CA GLY A 76 3.27 -26.80 25.07
C GLY A 76 1.95 -26.60 25.82
N GLN A 77 1.44 -27.71 26.35
CA GLN A 77 0.17 -27.85 27.06
C GLN A 77 -1.00 -27.09 26.40
N ILE A 78 -1.01 -27.06 25.06
CA ILE A 78 -2.03 -26.38 24.27
C ILE A 78 -3.40 -27.02 24.53
N ALA A 79 -3.45 -28.35 24.66
CA ALA A 79 -4.69 -29.07 24.91
C ALA A 79 -5.36 -28.65 26.23
N ALA A 80 -4.56 -28.32 27.26
CA ALA A 80 -5.06 -27.95 28.58
C ALA A 80 -5.72 -26.55 28.61
N ASN A 81 -5.29 -25.62 27.75
CA ASN A 81 -5.80 -24.25 27.73
C ASN A 81 -6.57 -23.93 26.43
N LYS A 82 -6.94 -24.95 25.65
CA LYS A 82 -7.46 -24.81 24.28
C LYS A 82 -8.64 -23.85 24.17
N ASP A 83 -9.65 -24.01 25.03
CA ASP A 83 -10.88 -23.22 24.95
C ASP A 83 -10.63 -21.76 25.36
N THR A 84 -9.82 -21.53 26.39
CA THR A 84 -9.44 -20.18 26.83
C THR A 84 -8.58 -19.48 25.78
N LEU A 85 -7.58 -20.16 25.21
CA LEU A 85 -6.75 -19.65 24.10
C LEU A 85 -7.63 -19.25 22.91
N LYS A 86 -8.63 -20.07 22.56
CA LYS A 86 -9.58 -19.75 21.48
C LYS A 86 -10.44 -18.52 21.81
N GLN A 87 -10.90 -18.39 23.06
CA GLN A 87 -11.71 -17.25 23.51
C GLN A 87 -10.94 -15.93 23.47
N ILE A 88 -9.66 -15.93 23.85
CA ILE A 88 -8.79 -14.74 23.79
C ILE A 88 -8.22 -14.48 22.38
N GLY A 89 -8.62 -15.28 21.38
CA GLY A 89 -8.40 -15.01 19.97
C GLY A 89 -7.27 -15.80 19.29
N TYR A 90 -6.70 -16.83 19.92
CA TYR A 90 -5.72 -17.71 19.27
C TYR A 90 -6.41 -18.65 18.29
N ARG A 91 -5.76 -18.86 17.14
CA ARG A 91 -6.22 -19.76 16.09
C ARG A 91 -5.06 -20.47 15.41
N TRP A 92 -5.34 -21.64 14.85
CA TRP A 92 -4.40 -22.33 13.98
C TRP A 92 -4.32 -21.57 12.67
N ASP A 93 -3.14 -21.07 12.35
CA ASP A 93 -2.90 -20.26 11.14
C ASP A 93 -1.47 -20.53 10.65
N GLU A 94 -1.17 -20.09 9.42
CA GLU A 94 0.19 -20.15 8.88
C GLU A 94 1.13 -19.27 9.69
N GLU A 95 2.22 -19.84 10.19
CA GLU A 95 3.16 -19.13 11.06
C GLU A 95 3.66 -17.83 10.40
N ILE A 96 3.51 -16.72 11.13
CA ILE A 96 4.18 -15.47 10.77
C ILE A 96 5.59 -15.57 11.35
N ASP A 97 6.51 -16.15 10.58
CA ASP A 97 7.94 -16.19 10.90
C ASP A 97 8.56 -14.84 10.58
N GLY A 98 9.26 -14.26 11.55
CA GLY A 98 9.96 -13.00 11.37
C GLY A 98 11.30 -13.19 10.67
N GLY A 99 11.72 -12.18 9.90
CA GLY A 99 13.07 -12.11 9.33
C GLY A 99 13.19 -12.44 7.84
N LEU A 100 14.28 -11.94 7.24
CA LEU A 100 14.54 -11.96 5.79
C LEU A 100 14.53 -13.38 5.17
N LEU A 101 14.81 -14.41 5.98
CA LEU A 101 14.86 -15.81 5.52
C LEU A 101 13.51 -16.53 5.58
N ALA A 102 12.49 -15.92 6.21
CA ALA A 102 11.16 -16.52 6.33
C ALA A 102 10.54 -16.82 4.95
N ILE A 103 10.80 -15.99 3.94
CA ILE A 103 10.31 -16.19 2.56
C ILE A 103 10.80 -17.50 1.90
N PHE A 104 11.88 -18.09 2.41
CA PHE A 104 12.44 -19.35 1.88
C PHE A 104 11.96 -20.60 2.63
N LYS A 105 11.24 -20.43 3.75
CA LYS A 105 10.70 -21.54 4.53
C LYS A 105 9.25 -21.79 4.15
N LYS A 106 8.82 -23.04 4.17
CA LYS A 106 7.38 -23.35 4.08
C LYS A 106 6.74 -23.01 5.42
N PRO A 107 5.68 -22.19 5.46
CA PRO A 107 5.04 -21.83 6.70
C PRO A 107 4.46 -23.09 7.35
N LYS A 108 4.78 -23.29 8.63
CA LYS A 108 4.16 -24.33 9.45
C LYS A 108 2.85 -23.82 10.03
N LEU A 109 1.99 -24.77 10.40
CA LEU A 109 0.78 -24.44 11.14
C LEU A 109 1.16 -24.19 12.61
N ALA A 110 0.81 -23.02 13.14
CA ALA A 110 1.05 -22.66 14.53
C ALA A 110 -0.25 -22.15 15.17
N LEU A 111 -0.42 -22.41 16.47
CA LEU A 111 -1.48 -21.78 17.25
C LEU A 111 -0.99 -20.38 17.65
N GLN A 112 -1.57 -19.36 17.03
CA GLN A 112 -1.07 -18.00 17.18
C GLN A 112 -2.19 -16.96 17.20
N LYS A 113 -1.81 -15.77 17.65
CA LYS A 113 -2.58 -14.54 17.57
C LYS A 113 -1.66 -13.49 16.93
N TRP A 114 -2.21 -12.63 16.09
CA TRP A 114 -1.44 -11.59 15.42
C TRP A 114 -2.22 -10.29 15.30
N ALA A 115 -1.50 -9.19 15.12
CA ALA A 115 -2.04 -7.86 14.93
C ALA A 115 -1.15 -7.08 13.94
N VAL A 116 -1.79 -6.19 13.17
CA VAL A 116 -1.09 -5.21 12.36
C VAL A 116 -0.67 -4.05 13.25
N VAL A 117 0.57 -3.61 13.11
CA VAL A 117 1.16 -2.51 13.87
C VAL A 117 1.73 -1.46 12.93
N SER A 118 1.63 -0.20 13.33
CA SER A 118 2.02 0.95 12.51
C SER A 118 3.20 1.74 13.09
N ASN A 119 3.59 1.45 14.34
CA ASN A 119 4.70 2.11 15.03
C ASN A 119 5.24 1.26 16.19
N ALA A 120 6.39 1.67 16.74
CA ALA A 120 7.06 0.97 17.84
C ALA A 120 6.24 0.92 19.14
N ASN A 121 5.45 1.96 19.42
CA ASN A 121 4.64 2.02 20.65
C ASN A 121 3.52 0.98 20.62
N GLU A 122 2.88 0.78 19.47
CA GLU A 122 1.89 -0.29 19.28
C GLU A 122 2.49 -1.67 19.51
N ILE A 123 3.71 -1.93 19.01
CA ILE A 123 4.41 -3.20 19.24
C ILE A 123 4.56 -3.47 20.73
N THR A 124 5.11 -2.51 21.48
CA THR A 124 5.34 -2.69 22.93
C THR A 124 4.03 -2.84 23.71
N THR A 125 3.00 -2.10 23.34
CA THR A 125 1.70 -2.11 24.00
C THR A 125 1.00 -3.45 23.81
N ILE A 126 0.93 -3.94 22.57
CA ILE A 126 0.29 -5.20 22.22
C ILE A 126 1.10 -6.38 22.77
N ALA A 127 2.43 -6.35 22.66
CA ALA A 127 3.28 -7.40 23.21
C ALA A 127 3.08 -7.55 24.72
N LYS A 128 2.99 -6.43 25.46
CA LYS A 128 2.70 -6.44 26.89
C LYS A 128 1.31 -7.00 27.19
N GLN A 129 0.29 -6.55 26.46
CA GLN A 129 -1.07 -7.08 26.63
C GLN A 129 -1.11 -8.60 26.45
N TRP A 130 -0.49 -9.13 25.40
CA TRP A 130 -0.44 -10.57 25.16
C TRP A 130 0.43 -11.31 26.20
N GLN A 131 1.49 -10.68 26.69
CA GLN A 131 2.28 -11.23 27.78
C GLN A 131 1.45 -11.38 29.06
N ASP A 132 0.63 -10.38 29.39
CA ASP A 132 -0.24 -10.42 30.57
C ASP A 132 -1.32 -11.51 30.40
N GLU A 133 -2.01 -11.54 29.25
CA GLU A 133 -3.01 -12.58 28.89
C GLU A 133 -2.43 -14.00 29.01
N LEU A 134 -1.19 -14.21 28.53
CA LEU A 134 -0.53 -15.51 28.58
C LEU A 134 0.02 -15.87 29.96
N SER A 135 0.45 -14.89 30.74
CA SER A 135 0.95 -15.09 32.09
C SER A 135 -0.15 -15.60 33.03
N GLU A 136 -1.40 -15.14 32.85
CA GLU A 136 -2.59 -15.67 33.56
C GLU A 136 -2.81 -17.17 33.28
N LEU A 137 -2.46 -17.62 32.07
CA LEU A 137 -2.54 -19.04 31.66
C LEU A 137 -1.28 -19.84 32.02
N GLY A 138 -0.28 -19.20 32.64
CA GLY A 138 1.00 -19.81 33.04
C GLY A 138 2.01 -19.98 31.90
N TYR A 139 1.80 -19.32 30.75
CA TYR A 139 2.77 -19.31 29.65
C TYR A 139 3.84 -18.25 29.88
N LYS A 140 5.07 -18.58 29.47
CA LYS A 140 6.21 -17.65 29.51
C LYS A 140 6.74 -17.38 28.11
N ILE A 141 6.99 -16.11 27.80
CA ILE A 141 7.62 -15.74 26.54
C ILE A 141 9.11 -16.07 26.64
N THR A 142 9.60 -17.00 25.81
CA THR A 142 10.99 -17.46 25.80
C THR A 142 11.75 -17.04 24.56
N SER A 143 11.04 -16.64 23.50
CA SER A 143 11.62 -16.17 22.25
C SER A 143 11.05 -14.80 21.90
N LEU A 144 11.95 -13.85 21.65
CA LEU A 144 11.64 -12.48 21.26
C LEU A 144 12.19 -12.22 19.85
N PRO A 145 11.62 -11.25 19.12
CA PRO A 145 12.16 -10.84 17.82
C PRO A 145 13.61 -10.38 17.98
N THR A 146 14.46 -10.72 17.02
CA THR A 146 15.87 -10.35 17.07
C THR A 146 16.05 -8.84 16.93
N ALA A 147 17.20 -8.30 17.36
CA ALA A 147 17.52 -6.89 17.14
C ALA A 147 17.49 -6.51 15.65
N PHE A 148 17.82 -7.45 14.77
CA PHE A 148 17.73 -7.25 13.33
C PHE A 148 16.28 -7.09 12.87
N ASP A 149 15.36 -7.96 13.33
CA ASP A 149 13.94 -7.88 12.99
C ASP A 149 13.31 -6.58 13.49
N GLN A 150 13.65 -6.18 14.73
CA GLN A 150 13.19 -4.92 15.31
C GLN A 150 13.69 -3.72 14.49
N ASN A 151 14.97 -3.70 14.11
CA ASN A 151 15.53 -2.60 13.31
C ASN A 151 14.92 -2.56 11.89
N ALA A 152 14.69 -3.71 11.26
CA ALA A 152 14.04 -3.79 9.95
C ALA A 152 12.63 -3.18 9.99
N VAL A 153 11.87 -3.44 11.06
CA VAL A 153 10.54 -2.88 11.28
C VAL A 153 10.59 -1.36 11.48
N LEU A 154 11.53 -0.85 12.29
CA LEU A 154 11.70 0.59 12.49
C LEU A 154 12.03 1.31 11.17
N MET A 155 12.97 0.76 10.40
CA MET A 155 13.30 1.30 9.07
C MET A 155 12.10 1.26 8.11
N HIS A 156 11.27 0.23 8.19
CA HIS A 156 10.05 0.15 7.39
C HIS A 156 9.04 1.23 7.77
N PHE A 157 8.82 1.50 9.06
CA PHE A 157 7.96 2.60 9.50
C PHE A 157 8.46 3.95 9.01
N ASP A 158 9.76 4.22 9.14
CA ASP A 158 10.37 5.47 8.65
C ASP A 158 10.22 5.62 7.13
N TYR A 159 10.40 4.52 6.39
CA TYR A 159 10.23 4.50 4.94
C TYR A 159 8.78 4.81 4.54
N VAL A 160 7.80 4.16 5.17
CA VAL A 160 6.37 4.39 4.91
C VAL A 160 5.99 5.83 5.23
N ALA A 161 6.47 6.39 6.35
CA ALA A 161 6.22 7.78 6.73
C ALA A 161 6.79 8.78 5.73
N LYS A 162 8.04 8.58 5.28
CA LYS A 162 8.68 9.43 4.25
C LYS A 162 7.92 9.38 2.93
N LYS A 163 7.55 8.17 2.49
CA LYS A 163 6.80 7.98 1.25
C LYS A 163 5.43 8.68 1.30
N ALA A 164 4.72 8.57 2.41
CA ALA A 164 3.45 9.26 2.62
C ALA A 164 3.62 10.80 2.60
N GLU A 165 4.71 11.32 3.17
CA GLU A 165 5.01 12.75 3.12
C GLU A 165 5.32 13.24 1.70
N GLU A 166 6.11 12.48 0.93
CA GLU A 166 6.41 12.76 -0.47
C GLU A 166 5.15 12.75 -1.35
N GLU A 167 4.30 11.74 -1.18
CA GLU A 167 3.01 11.64 -1.87
C GLU A 167 2.10 12.83 -1.53
N ARG A 168 2.05 13.25 -0.26
CA ARG A 168 1.30 14.43 0.15
C ARG A 168 1.84 15.71 -0.50
N LYS A 169 3.15 15.91 -0.53
CA LYS A 169 3.78 17.07 -1.20
C LYS A 169 3.46 17.09 -2.69
N LEU A 170 3.48 15.93 -3.35
CA LEU A 170 3.14 15.82 -4.76
C LEU A 170 1.66 16.18 -5.01
N GLN A 171 0.75 15.70 -4.16
CA GLN A 171 -0.67 16.03 -4.23
C GLN A 171 -0.93 17.52 -3.99
N GLU A 172 -0.28 18.13 -2.99
CA GLU A 172 -0.38 19.56 -2.72
C GLU A 172 0.14 20.41 -3.90
N ALA A 173 1.28 20.02 -4.48
CA ALA A 173 1.84 20.69 -5.66
C ALA A 173 0.92 20.57 -6.87
N ALA A 174 0.35 19.37 -7.11
CA ALA A 174 -0.61 19.15 -8.19
C ALA A 174 -1.90 19.96 -7.98
N ALA A 175 -2.43 20.00 -6.76
CA ALA A 175 -3.61 20.79 -6.43
C ALA A 175 -3.36 22.29 -6.61
N LYS A 176 -2.18 22.79 -6.22
CA LYS A 176 -1.78 24.18 -6.44
C LYS A 176 -1.66 24.50 -7.93
N ALA A 177 -0.99 23.64 -8.72
CA ALA A 177 -0.86 23.83 -10.16
C ALA A 177 -2.22 23.83 -10.87
N GLU A 178 -3.13 22.94 -10.47
CA GLU A 178 -4.49 22.91 -11.00
C GLU A 178 -5.29 24.16 -10.61
N ALA A 179 -5.19 24.61 -9.35
CA ALA A 179 -5.82 25.85 -8.91
C ALA A 179 -5.29 27.08 -9.68
N GLU A 180 -3.98 27.15 -9.92
CA GLU A 180 -3.36 28.20 -10.73
C GLU A 180 -3.83 28.15 -12.19
N LYS A 181 -3.91 26.96 -12.79
CA LYS A 181 -4.45 26.77 -14.14
C LYS A 181 -5.90 27.21 -14.21
N GLN A 182 -6.75 26.81 -13.26
CA GLN A 182 -8.15 27.21 -13.20
C GLN A 182 -8.30 28.72 -12.99
N ALA A 183 -7.46 29.35 -12.16
CA ALA A 183 -7.46 30.80 -12.00
C ALA A 183 -7.07 31.52 -13.30
N ARG A 184 -6.08 31.01 -14.04
CA ARG A 184 -5.71 31.54 -15.36
C ARG A 184 -6.85 31.41 -16.37
N ILE A 185 -7.53 30.27 -16.41
CA ILE A 185 -8.72 30.06 -17.27
C ILE A 185 -9.81 31.08 -16.92
N LYS A 186 -10.20 31.19 -15.63
CA LYS A 186 -11.23 32.15 -15.18
C LYS A 186 -10.90 33.61 -15.50
N ARG A 187 -9.61 33.97 -15.51
CA ARG A 187 -9.16 35.33 -15.84
C ARG A 187 -9.20 35.61 -17.34
N LEU A 188 -8.96 34.60 -18.16
CA LEU A 188 -8.83 34.73 -19.62
C LEU A 188 -10.09 34.26 -20.37
N ASP A 189 -11.14 33.83 -19.67
CA ASP A 189 -12.44 33.48 -20.23
C ASP A 189 -13.51 34.46 -19.70
N PRO A 190 -14.28 35.15 -20.54
CA PRO A 190 -14.37 35.04 -22.01
C PRO A 190 -13.27 35.78 -22.79
N LYS A 191 -13.15 35.44 -24.08
CA LYS A 191 -12.30 36.16 -25.04
C LYS A 191 -12.56 37.68 -24.98
N PRO A 192 -11.52 38.53 -24.88
CA PRO A 192 -11.70 39.96 -24.73
C PRO A 192 -12.41 40.57 -25.96
N THR A 193 -13.42 41.39 -25.68
CA THR A 193 -14.27 42.01 -26.69
C THR A 193 -13.65 43.30 -27.21
N ALA A 194 -13.59 43.42 -28.54
CA ALA A 194 -13.10 44.62 -29.20
C ALA A 194 -13.91 45.89 -28.84
N PRO A 195 -13.27 47.07 -28.81
CA PRO A 195 -13.97 48.35 -28.68
C PRO A 195 -15.08 48.51 -29.72
N GLU A 196 -16.18 49.15 -29.35
CA GLU A 196 -17.38 49.27 -30.20
C GLU A 196 -17.08 49.96 -31.55
N TRP A 197 -16.31 51.04 -31.54
CA TRP A 197 -15.92 51.76 -32.75
C TRP A 197 -15.14 50.85 -33.72
N TYR A 198 -14.24 49.99 -33.21
CA TYR A 198 -13.49 49.04 -34.04
C TYR A 198 -14.37 47.91 -34.56
N ARG A 199 -15.34 47.45 -33.74
CA ARG A 199 -16.35 46.47 -34.19
C ARG A 199 -17.19 47.01 -35.35
N LYS A 200 -17.55 48.30 -35.34
CA LYS A 200 -18.28 48.96 -36.44
C LYS A 200 -17.46 48.97 -37.74
N ILE A 201 -16.19 49.39 -37.68
CA ILE A 201 -15.27 49.36 -38.84
C ILE A 201 -15.22 47.96 -39.45
N ARG A 202 -15.10 46.91 -38.61
CA ARG A 202 -15.09 45.51 -39.09
C ARG A 202 -16.44 45.07 -39.67
N ALA A 203 -17.56 45.42 -39.04
CA ALA A 203 -18.90 45.06 -39.49
C ALA A 203 -19.23 45.68 -40.86
N GLU A 204 -18.80 46.93 -41.07
CA GLU A 204 -18.94 47.67 -42.32
C GLU A 204 -17.92 47.26 -43.39
N LYS A 205 -17.02 46.30 -43.09
CA LYS A 205 -15.93 45.82 -43.96
C LYS A 205 -15.00 46.92 -44.47
N LYS A 206 -14.82 47.97 -43.68
CA LYS A 206 -13.92 49.08 -44.00
C LYS A 206 -12.48 48.73 -43.68
N TYR A 207 -11.53 49.23 -44.46
CA TYR A 207 -10.11 49.00 -44.29
C TYR A 207 -9.49 50.04 -43.35
N TRP A 208 -8.75 49.57 -42.34
CA TRP A 208 -7.88 50.40 -41.50
C TRP A 208 -6.53 49.70 -41.31
N ASN A 209 -5.44 50.45 -41.45
CA ASN A 209 -4.07 49.96 -41.35
C ASN A 209 -3.58 49.69 -39.90
N ARG A 210 -4.47 49.79 -38.89
CA ARG A 210 -4.17 49.62 -37.46
C ARG A 210 -3.19 50.64 -36.87
N LYS A 211 -2.94 51.77 -37.55
CA LYS A 211 -2.08 52.84 -37.04
C LYS A 211 -2.90 54.01 -36.52
N PHE A 212 -2.49 54.53 -35.38
CA PHE A 212 -2.95 55.80 -34.83
C PHE A 212 -1.95 56.90 -35.20
N TYR A 213 -2.47 58.05 -35.61
CA TYR A 213 -1.68 59.22 -35.98
C TYR A 213 -2.05 60.38 -35.06
N GLY A 214 -1.10 61.27 -34.77
CA GLY A 214 -1.32 62.42 -33.90
C GLY A 214 -0.62 62.28 -32.55
N ASN A 215 -1.07 63.06 -31.56
CA ASN A 215 -0.51 63.08 -30.21
C ASN A 215 -1.52 63.66 -29.20
N ASN A 216 -1.19 63.59 -27.92
CA ASN A 216 -2.07 64.06 -26.83
C ASN A 216 -2.37 65.57 -26.86
N LYS A 217 -1.57 66.38 -27.58
CA LYS A 217 -1.79 67.83 -27.69
C LYS A 217 -2.77 68.21 -28.80
N TYR A 218 -2.75 67.47 -29.91
CA TYR A 218 -3.53 67.77 -31.13
C TYR A 218 -4.63 66.75 -31.42
N GLY A 219 -4.78 65.74 -30.56
CA GLY A 219 -5.73 64.65 -30.72
C GLY A 219 -5.18 63.51 -31.58
N TRP A 220 -5.84 62.36 -31.48
CA TRP A 220 -5.54 61.16 -32.24
C TRP A 220 -6.48 61.03 -33.44
N ARG A 221 -5.98 60.46 -34.53
CA ARG A 221 -6.74 60.19 -35.76
C ARG A 221 -6.36 58.85 -36.38
N ILE A 222 -7.31 58.25 -37.07
CA ILE A 222 -7.13 57.03 -37.88
C ILE A 222 -7.63 57.29 -39.29
N TYR A 223 -7.17 56.48 -40.25
CA TYR A 223 -7.63 56.52 -41.63
C TYR A 223 -8.36 55.22 -41.95
N VAL A 224 -9.65 55.34 -42.26
CA VAL A 224 -10.54 54.22 -42.58
C VAL A 224 -11.03 54.42 -44.02
N ASP A 225 -10.66 53.53 -44.95
CA ASP A 225 -10.88 53.69 -46.41
C ASP A 225 -10.43 55.07 -46.91
N ASP A 226 -9.20 55.45 -46.55
CA ASP A 226 -8.58 56.75 -46.86
C ASP A 226 -9.31 57.99 -46.31
N CYS A 227 -10.36 57.79 -45.49
CA CYS A 227 -11.09 58.86 -44.82
C CYS A 227 -10.58 59.07 -43.38
N GLU A 228 -10.28 60.32 -43.02
CA GLU A 228 -9.85 60.67 -41.66
C GLU A 228 -11.00 60.57 -40.65
N GLN A 229 -10.75 59.89 -39.53
CA GLN A 229 -11.64 59.86 -38.37
C GLN A 229 -10.87 60.27 -37.11
N LYS A 230 -11.44 61.20 -36.33
CA LYS A 230 -10.89 61.60 -35.04
C LYS A 230 -11.21 60.56 -33.97
N ILE A 231 -10.23 60.22 -33.15
CA ILE A 231 -10.32 59.23 -32.08
C ILE A 231 -9.92 59.88 -30.76
N THR A 232 -10.64 59.58 -29.69
CA THR A 232 -10.31 60.08 -28.36
C THR A 232 -9.10 59.34 -27.79
N GLU A 233 -8.38 59.95 -26.85
CA GLU A 233 -7.29 59.27 -26.12
C GLU A 233 -7.81 58.01 -25.40
N THR A 234 -9.02 58.07 -24.85
CA THR A 234 -9.71 56.94 -24.21
C THR A 234 -9.96 55.79 -25.19
N ASP A 235 -10.41 56.08 -26.41
CA ASP A 235 -10.68 55.07 -27.44
C ASP A 235 -9.39 54.40 -27.95
N LYS A 236 -8.31 55.18 -28.09
CA LYS A 236 -6.98 54.65 -28.42
C LYS A 236 -6.48 53.72 -27.32
N ALA A 237 -6.51 54.17 -26.07
CA ALA A 237 -6.10 53.37 -24.92
C ALA A 237 -6.94 52.09 -24.77
N ALA A 238 -8.25 52.16 -25.04
CA ALA A 238 -9.14 51.00 -25.02
C ALA A 238 -8.77 49.96 -26.10
N PHE A 239 -8.35 50.39 -27.29
CA PHE A 239 -7.90 49.49 -28.35
C PHE A 239 -6.55 48.85 -28.03
N GLU A 240 -5.57 49.64 -27.58
CA GLU A 240 -4.24 49.14 -27.18
C GLU A 240 -4.35 48.13 -26.03
N LYS A 241 -5.23 48.41 -25.04
CA LYS A 241 -5.55 47.48 -23.96
C LYS A 241 -6.18 46.18 -24.46
N TRP A 242 -7.20 46.28 -25.32
CA TRP A 242 -7.84 45.10 -25.91
C TRP A 242 -6.84 44.26 -26.73
N GLU A 243 -5.93 44.89 -27.48
CA GLU A 243 -4.91 44.19 -28.26
C GLU A 243 -3.92 43.43 -27.37
N ALA A 244 -3.53 44.02 -26.24
CA ALA A 244 -2.68 43.37 -25.25
C ALA A 244 -3.40 42.17 -24.59
N GLU A 245 -4.65 42.35 -24.15
CA GLU A 245 -5.48 41.29 -23.57
C GLU A 245 -5.73 40.15 -24.58
N LEU A 246 -5.98 40.49 -25.85
CA LEU A 246 -6.20 39.52 -26.92
C LEU A 246 -4.93 38.74 -27.24
N LYS A 247 -3.75 39.38 -27.17
CA LYS A 247 -2.47 38.71 -27.36
C LYS A 247 -2.23 37.68 -26.24
N GLU A 248 -2.42 38.07 -24.98
CA GLU A 248 -2.30 37.16 -23.83
C GLU A 248 -3.31 36.00 -23.92
N TRP A 249 -4.55 36.29 -24.32
CA TRP A 249 -5.56 35.27 -24.61
C TRP A 249 -5.08 34.29 -25.68
N HIS A 250 -4.60 34.79 -26.81
CA HIS A 250 -4.10 33.93 -27.89
C HIS A 250 -2.90 33.08 -27.47
N GLU A 251 -1.96 33.62 -26.70
CA GLU A 251 -0.82 32.87 -26.19
C GLU A 251 -1.25 31.75 -25.24
N PHE A 252 -2.25 31.99 -24.38
CA PHE A 252 -2.75 30.98 -23.45
C PHE A 252 -3.50 29.82 -24.11
N TRP A 253 -4.28 30.08 -25.16
CA TRP A 253 -5.14 29.09 -25.82
C TRP A 253 -4.51 28.45 -27.08
N LYS A 254 -3.23 28.70 -27.36
CA LYS A 254 -2.50 28.17 -28.54
C LYS A 254 -1.71 26.89 -28.25
N ASP A 255 -1.48 26.59 -26.97
CA ASP A 255 -0.92 25.34 -26.45
C ASP A 255 -2.04 24.36 -26.05
#